data_AF-A0A530YNT3-F1
#
_entry.id   AF-A0A530YNT3-F1
#
_cell.length_a   1.000
_cell.length_b   1.000
_cell.length_c   1.000
_cell.angle_alpha   90.00
_cell.angle_beta   90.00
_cell.angle_gamma   90.00
#
_symmetry.space_group_name_H-M   'P 1'
#
loop_
_entity.id
_entity.type
_entity.pdbx_description
1 polymer ?
#
loop_
_entity_poly.entity_id
_entity_poly.type
_entity_poly.pdbx_seq_one_letter_code
_entity_poly.pdbx_strand_id
1 'polypeptide(L)'
;MDLERSLLPDIPSSVGLEKNTRVDNTPRIMWILNHTAARKFEIPILRELGYEVFTPKIYPNDANFRSASVDYSEDANLTIPADELAILNNSDWYAGPHRKAWEIANKYFDMAFFILFDPMGVETMCRRFNGELLWRTYGLAGKNTYSNILESIPQYRRAQAAFRRLGSRFWFAEGYSNLHEIESSWIQRQTVYLPLGMAGASTPSQTEWIGGDKRMLFVCPDIGFNPAYAEIYGVFKKEFKGFPYAIGGAQSIEVADPHILGYLPVEEHRRNMQHMQVMFYHSREPRHIHYHPFEAVKAGMPLVFMAGGMLDRMGGLALPGRAKSWEEARKKVRRLLDGDKAFVDKVRATQVVLLEGMKADNARACWAESLRKVEFASSNRERQHRTRAPRVAVLSSHRNMPEALRISRELISQSKAIDKNLTVILGVEDPTLRLNRKLKKKAAKAAVAAFTQEMDTVDVPARVFEWKQVSKAAAERALAYAGVGRALYNSVFLVPDDEINFFEDSDLWILVGGRMSVPVLPIKPIVVVVRDYPKAHIGSPNNADIWQARLGIIPEPEAVIACNERAMLHLINMEGLDPTTVHLVKDDISSPNLLLEAVLECL
;
A
#
# COMPACT_ATOMS: atom_id res chain seq x y z
N MET A 1 55.53 -5.58 -13.23
CA MET A 1 54.43 -5.51 -14.22
C MET A 1 53.30 -6.25 -13.52
N ASP A 2 52.71 -5.57 -12.54
CA ASP A 2 52.00 -6.19 -11.43
C ASP A 2 50.58 -5.63 -11.42
N LEU A 3 49.62 -6.49 -11.75
CA LEU A 3 48.20 -6.19 -11.73
C LEU A 3 47.66 -6.51 -10.33
N GLU A 4 47.26 -5.44 -9.64
CA GLU A 4 46.59 -5.44 -8.35
C GLU A 4 45.30 -6.26 -8.38
N ARG A 5 45.16 -7.13 -7.36
CA ARG A 5 43.90 -7.78 -7.00
C ARG A 5 42.94 -6.71 -6.47
N SER A 6 41.85 -6.45 -7.20
CA SER A 6 40.78 -5.58 -6.70
C SER A 6 40.06 -6.25 -5.53
N LEU A 7 40.11 -5.57 -4.38
CA LEU A 7 39.38 -5.87 -3.15
C LEU A 7 37.87 -5.80 -3.40
N LEU A 8 37.17 -6.91 -3.18
CA LEU A 8 35.74 -6.88 -2.89
C LEU A 8 35.55 -6.25 -1.50
N PRO A 9 34.56 -5.37 -1.29
CA PRO A 9 34.32 -4.79 0.02
C PRO A 9 33.84 -5.87 0.99
N ASP A 10 34.43 -5.88 2.19
CA ASP A 10 34.02 -6.71 3.32
C ASP A 10 32.52 -6.53 3.60
N ILE A 11 31.77 -7.62 3.45
CA ILE A 11 30.37 -7.71 3.88
C ILE A 11 30.40 -7.86 5.41
N PRO A 12 29.81 -6.93 6.19
CA PRO A 12 29.76 -7.08 7.64
C PRO A 12 29.03 -8.37 8.00
N SER A 13 29.64 -9.13 8.89
CA SER A 13 29.08 -10.32 9.50
C SER A 13 27.68 -10.04 10.08
N SER A 14 26.76 -10.95 9.78
CA SER A 14 25.36 -10.98 10.17
C SER A 14 25.14 -10.71 11.65
N VAL A 15 24.64 -9.52 11.99
CA VAL A 15 23.91 -9.29 13.23
C VAL A 15 22.53 -9.93 13.05
N GLY A 16 22.25 -10.98 13.83
CA GLY A 16 20.98 -11.68 13.80
C GLY A 16 19.81 -10.71 13.98
N LEU A 17 18.86 -10.76 13.06
CA LEU A 17 17.63 -9.97 13.10
C LEU A 17 16.70 -10.56 14.15
N GLU A 18 16.71 -9.98 15.35
CA GLU A 18 15.55 -10.08 16.23
C GLU A 18 14.36 -9.44 15.50
N LYS A 19 13.21 -10.12 15.44
CA LYS A 19 11.93 -9.49 15.09
C LYS A 19 11.75 -8.38 16.14
N ASN A 20 12.04 -7.12 15.77
CA ASN A 20 12.11 -5.99 16.70
C ASN A 20 10.85 -5.97 17.54
N THR A 21 10.98 -6.42 18.78
CA THR A 21 9.89 -6.35 19.73
C THR A 21 9.78 -4.88 20.10
N ARG A 22 8.55 -4.35 20.11
CA ARG A 22 8.25 -2.99 20.57
C ARG A 22 9.03 -2.69 21.85
N VAL A 23 9.74 -1.56 21.88
CA VAL A 23 10.52 -1.20 23.08
C VAL A 23 9.68 -0.61 24.19
N ASP A 24 8.46 -0.17 23.87
CA ASP A 24 7.47 0.31 24.81
C ASP A 24 6.04 0.14 24.28
N ASN A 25 5.06 0.49 25.12
CA ASN A 25 3.62 0.46 24.81
C ASN A 25 3.06 1.85 24.47
N THR A 26 3.90 2.85 24.22
CA THR A 26 3.43 4.20 23.88
C THR A 26 2.86 4.17 22.45
N PRO A 27 1.59 4.53 22.23
CA PRO A 27 1.00 4.43 20.91
C PRO A 27 1.57 5.52 20.00
N ARG A 28 2.20 5.12 18.88
CA ARG A 28 2.82 6.09 17.95
C ARG A 28 2.42 5.84 16.52
N ILE A 29 2.22 6.94 15.80
CA ILE A 29 1.82 6.94 14.40
C ILE A 29 2.87 7.66 13.56
N MET A 30 3.24 7.05 12.43
CA MET A 30 3.91 7.76 11.35
C MET A 30 2.88 8.39 10.43
N TRP A 31 2.88 9.72 10.30
CA TRP A 31 1.97 10.44 9.40
C TRP A 31 2.71 10.88 8.13
N ILE A 32 2.83 9.99 7.14
CA ILE A 32 3.68 10.16 5.96
C ILE A 32 2.88 10.75 4.79
N LEU A 33 2.32 11.96 5.00
CA LEU A 33 1.49 12.64 3.98
C LEU A 33 2.02 14.02 3.58
N ASN A 34 2.78 14.72 4.45
CA ASN A 34 3.24 16.12 4.31
C ASN A 34 2.18 17.15 3.90
N HIS A 35 0.90 16.81 3.85
CA HIS A 35 -0.13 17.69 3.31
C HIS A 35 -0.58 18.75 4.33
N THR A 36 -0.30 20.03 4.06
CA THR A 36 -0.46 21.14 5.01
C THR A 36 -1.85 21.21 5.65
N ALA A 37 -2.92 21.17 4.85
CA ALA A 37 -4.28 21.32 5.38
C ALA A 37 -4.69 20.10 6.21
N ALA A 38 -4.28 18.90 5.79
CA ALA A 38 -4.55 17.67 6.52
C ALA A 38 -3.75 17.64 7.83
N ARG A 39 -2.47 18.05 7.81
CA ARG A 39 -1.62 18.11 9.01
C ARG A 39 -2.24 18.99 10.10
N LYS A 40 -2.69 20.20 9.72
CA LYS A 40 -3.32 21.15 10.64
C LYS A 40 -4.64 20.65 11.25
N PHE A 41 -5.25 19.62 10.66
CA PHE A 41 -6.52 19.05 11.09
C PHE A 41 -6.34 17.71 11.81
N GLU A 42 -5.62 16.77 11.20
CA GLU A 42 -5.50 15.38 11.64
C GLU A 42 -4.53 15.23 12.83
N ILE A 43 -3.41 15.96 12.85
CA ILE A 43 -2.41 15.82 13.92
C ILE A 43 -2.98 16.22 15.30
N PRO A 44 -3.70 17.35 15.45
CA PRO A 44 -4.35 17.68 16.72
C PRO A 44 -5.32 16.57 17.20
N ILE A 45 -6.12 16.01 16.29
CA ILE A 45 -7.05 14.91 16.61
C ILE A 45 -6.28 13.69 17.11
N LEU A 46 -5.21 13.28 16.41
CA LEU A 46 -4.38 12.15 16.82
C LEU A 46 -3.77 12.37 18.21
N ARG A 47 -3.27 13.58 18.49
CA ARG A 47 -2.72 13.92 19.82
C ARG A 47 -3.77 13.86 20.93
N GLU A 48 -4.97 14.37 20.68
CA GLU A 48 -6.08 14.29 21.62
C GLU A 48 -6.55 12.85 21.88
N LEU A 49 -6.30 11.94 20.95
CA LEU A 49 -6.55 10.51 21.10
C LEU A 49 -5.40 9.78 21.82
N GLY A 50 -4.31 10.48 22.14
CA GLY A 50 -3.20 9.96 22.94
C GLY A 50 -2.01 9.44 22.13
N TYR A 51 -1.97 9.66 20.81
CA TYR A 51 -0.84 9.24 19.99
C TYR A 51 0.29 10.28 19.99
N GLU A 52 1.53 9.81 20.07
CA GLU A 52 2.66 10.61 19.58
C GLU A 52 2.75 10.45 18.06
N VAL A 53 3.02 11.54 17.34
CA VAL A 53 2.93 11.54 15.88
C VAL A 53 4.24 12.00 15.25
N PHE A 54 4.84 11.13 14.45
CA PHE A 54 5.97 11.48 13.61
C PHE A 54 5.49 12.09 12.29
N THR A 55 6.10 13.20 11.89
CA THR A 55 5.89 13.81 10.58
C THR A 55 7.21 13.83 9.79
N PRO A 56 7.24 13.36 8.53
CA PRO A 56 8.46 13.34 7.73
C PRO A 56 8.97 14.75 7.37
N LYS A 57 10.30 14.90 7.31
CA LYS A 57 10.97 16.17 6.99
C LYS A 57 11.40 16.30 5.53
N ILE A 58 11.30 15.20 4.77
CA ILE A 58 11.58 15.13 3.34
C ILE A 58 10.27 14.80 2.63
N TYR A 59 9.97 15.53 1.56
CA TYR A 59 8.83 15.31 0.69
C TYR A 59 9.28 15.32 -0.78
N PRO A 60 8.50 14.73 -1.71
CA PRO A 60 8.88 14.64 -3.11
C PRO A 60 9.04 16.02 -3.74
N ASN A 61 10.14 16.24 -4.46
CA ASN A 61 10.33 17.43 -5.28
C ASN A 61 9.57 17.30 -6.62
N ASP A 62 8.24 17.28 -6.54
CA ASP A 62 7.35 17.07 -7.68
C ASP A 62 6.29 18.18 -7.73
N ALA A 63 6.00 18.65 -8.94
CA ALA A 63 5.03 19.73 -9.16
C ALA A 63 3.60 19.35 -8.77
N ASN A 64 3.28 18.08 -8.57
CA ASN A 64 1.97 17.60 -8.09
C ASN A 64 1.89 17.59 -6.56
N PHE A 65 3.01 17.78 -5.86
CA PHE A 65 3.11 17.74 -4.40
C PHE A 65 3.02 19.14 -3.76
N ARG A 66 2.08 19.96 -4.24
CA ARG A 66 2.03 21.44 -4.06
C ARG A 66 1.65 21.93 -2.68
N SER A 67 0.90 21.13 -1.94
CA SER A 67 0.39 21.50 -0.61
C SER A 67 1.28 20.96 0.49
N ALA A 68 2.50 20.57 0.17
CA ALA A 68 3.44 20.01 1.12
C ALA A 68 3.94 21.07 2.10
N SER A 69 4.11 20.66 3.36
CA SER A 69 4.91 21.41 4.30
C SER A 69 5.62 20.48 5.27
N VAL A 70 6.73 20.97 5.78
CA VAL A 70 7.53 20.35 6.85
C VAL A 70 7.23 21.09 8.14
N ASP A 71 7.18 20.34 9.24
CA ASP A 71 7.06 20.89 10.58
C ASP A 71 7.89 20.01 11.54
N TYR A 72 8.68 20.67 12.37
CA TYR A 72 9.52 20.03 13.39
C TYR A 72 8.87 20.08 14.78
N SER A 73 7.75 20.80 14.93
CA SER A 73 7.12 21.01 16.24
C SER A 73 6.68 19.70 16.92
N GLU A 74 6.33 18.69 16.13
CA GLU A 74 5.91 17.39 16.64
C GLU A 74 7.07 16.52 17.17
N ASP A 75 8.31 16.79 16.77
CA ASP A 75 9.48 16.02 17.21
C ASP A 75 9.71 16.17 18.72
N ALA A 76 9.37 17.34 19.29
CA ALA A 76 9.45 17.59 20.73
C ALA A 76 8.47 16.75 21.56
N ASN A 77 7.44 16.19 20.92
CA ASN A 77 6.44 15.34 21.56
C ASN A 77 6.75 13.84 21.41
N LEU A 78 7.82 13.47 20.67
CA LEU A 78 8.23 12.08 20.49
C LEU A 78 9.17 11.67 21.62
N THR A 79 8.85 10.58 22.29
CA THR A 79 9.72 9.97 23.31
C THR A 79 10.78 9.02 22.71
N ILE A 80 11.15 9.25 21.44
CA ILE A 80 12.17 8.51 20.70
C ILE A 80 13.55 9.13 20.97
N PRO A 81 14.62 8.33 21.19
CA PRO A 81 15.99 8.83 21.33
C PRO A 81 16.40 9.74 20.17
N ALA A 82 17.10 10.84 20.49
CA ALA A 82 17.40 11.90 19.53
C ALA A 82 18.24 11.44 18.32
N ASP A 83 19.14 10.48 18.52
CA ASP A 83 19.98 9.90 17.47
C ASP A 83 19.17 9.03 16.50
N GLU A 84 18.23 8.23 17.01
CA GLU A 84 17.31 7.44 16.20
C GLU A 84 16.28 8.35 15.49
N LEU A 85 15.75 9.37 16.17
CA LEU A 85 14.86 10.36 15.57
C LEU A 85 15.54 11.15 14.45
N ALA A 86 16.83 11.48 14.60
CA ALA A 86 17.60 12.13 13.54
C ALA A 86 17.69 11.26 12.27
N ILE A 87 17.80 9.94 12.41
CA ILE A 87 17.77 9.01 11.27
C ILE A 87 16.40 9.02 10.60
N LEU A 88 15.31 8.98 11.38
CA LEU A 88 13.95 9.04 10.85
C LEU A 88 13.69 10.36 10.10
N ASN A 89 14.16 11.49 10.65
CA ASN A 89 14.02 12.82 10.06
C ASN A 89 14.81 12.99 8.76
N ASN A 90 15.98 12.36 8.65
CA ASN A 90 16.82 12.38 7.45
C ASN A 90 16.43 11.34 6.39
N SER A 91 15.36 10.58 6.62
CA SER A 91 14.91 9.51 5.72
C SER A 91 13.86 10.01 4.72
N ASP A 92 14.07 9.68 3.44
CA ASP A 92 13.05 9.86 2.41
C ASP A 92 12.07 8.68 2.41
N TRP A 93 10.93 8.88 3.07
CA TRP A 93 9.87 7.88 3.19
C TRP A 93 9.10 7.64 1.89
N TYR A 94 9.15 8.58 0.94
CA TYR A 94 8.46 8.46 -0.34
C TYR A 94 9.27 7.69 -1.35
N ALA A 95 10.60 7.79 -1.34
CA ALA A 95 11.47 7.02 -2.21
C ALA A 95 11.83 5.62 -1.66
N GLY A 96 11.44 5.30 -0.42
CA GLY A 96 11.80 4.05 0.24
C GLY A 96 13.16 4.16 0.96
N PRO A 97 13.15 4.39 2.29
CA PRO A 97 14.37 4.70 3.01
C PRO A 97 15.24 3.47 3.26
N HIS A 98 16.48 3.72 3.69
CA HIS A 98 17.43 2.68 4.04
C HIS A 98 16.89 1.76 5.16
N ARG A 99 17.40 0.53 5.18
CA ARG A 99 16.96 -0.52 6.11
C ARG A 99 16.97 -0.08 7.58
N LYS A 100 18.01 0.64 8.01
CA LYS A 100 18.13 1.15 9.39
C LYS A 100 16.93 2.01 9.82
N ALA A 101 16.37 2.82 8.92
CA ALA A 101 15.20 3.64 9.23
C ALA A 101 13.96 2.78 9.49
N TRP A 102 13.78 1.68 8.75
CA TRP A 102 12.69 0.73 8.98
C TRP A 102 12.88 -0.08 10.26
N GLU A 103 14.11 -0.45 10.60
CA GLU A 103 14.41 -1.12 11.88
C GLU A 103 14.00 -0.23 13.07
N ILE A 104 14.36 1.06 13.01
CA ILE A 104 13.92 2.05 14.00
C ILE A 104 12.39 2.23 13.94
N ALA A 105 11.79 2.34 12.76
CA ALA A 105 10.33 2.51 12.65
C ALA A 105 9.56 1.34 13.30
N ASN A 106 9.98 0.10 13.03
CA ASN A 106 9.39 -1.09 13.61
C ASN A 106 9.62 -1.23 15.12
N LYS A 107 10.60 -0.52 15.68
CA LYS A 107 10.87 -0.45 17.12
C LYS A 107 9.82 0.39 17.86
N TYR A 108 9.32 1.45 17.23
CA TYR A 108 8.56 2.52 17.92
C TYR A 108 7.14 2.80 17.42
N PHE A 109 6.77 2.41 16.20
CA PHE A 109 5.49 2.78 15.60
C PHE A 109 4.57 1.59 15.38
N ASP A 110 3.28 1.80 15.67
CA ASP A 110 2.23 0.79 15.53
C ASP A 110 1.56 0.88 14.15
N MET A 111 1.49 2.10 13.63
CA MET A 111 0.76 2.41 12.41
C MET A 111 1.50 3.44 11.57
N ALA A 112 1.34 3.35 10.25
CA ALA A 112 1.76 4.39 9.34
C ALA A 112 0.64 4.77 8.37
N PHE A 113 0.35 6.08 8.32
CA PHE A 113 -0.50 6.71 7.34
C PHE A 113 0.37 7.08 6.14
N PHE A 114 -0.12 6.79 4.94
CA PHE A 114 0.59 7.15 3.72
C PHE A 114 -0.38 7.44 2.57
N ILE A 115 0.15 8.08 1.53
CA ILE A 115 -0.52 8.27 0.24
C ILE A 115 0.21 7.47 -0.85
N LEU A 116 -0.53 7.13 -1.90
CA LEU A 116 0.04 6.52 -3.09
C LEU A 116 0.70 7.62 -3.93
N PHE A 117 2.02 7.64 -3.93
CA PHE A 117 2.82 8.59 -4.70
C PHE A 117 3.87 7.85 -5.53
N ASP A 118 4.97 7.42 -4.93
CA ASP A 118 6.01 6.68 -5.64
C ASP A 118 5.81 5.15 -5.49
N PRO A 119 5.77 4.38 -6.60
CA PRO A 119 5.57 2.93 -6.53
C PRO A 119 6.65 2.18 -5.73
N MET A 120 7.92 2.59 -5.82
CA MET A 120 9.04 1.92 -5.15
C MET A 120 9.01 2.17 -3.64
N GLY A 121 8.71 3.40 -3.21
CA GLY A 121 8.52 3.71 -1.80
C GLY A 121 7.35 2.96 -1.18
N VAL A 122 6.22 2.90 -1.88
CA VAL A 122 5.04 2.13 -1.44
C VAL A 122 5.35 0.65 -1.33
N GLU A 123 6.01 0.05 -2.33
CA GLU A 123 6.46 -1.34 -2.27
C GLU A 123 7.37 -1.57 -1.05
N THR A 124 8.36 -0.70 -0.85
CA THR A 124 9.32 -0.80 0.24
C THR A 124 8.64 -0.72 1.61
N MET A 125 7.70 0.21 1.77
CA MET A 125 6.90 0.36 2.99
C MET A 125 6.08 -0.90 3.27
N CYS A 126 5.38 -1.43 2.27
CA CYS A 126 4.58 -2.65 2.41
C CYS A 126 5.42 -3.86 2.83
N ARG A 127 6.66 -3.95 2.34
CA ARG A 127 7.56 -5.08 2.65
C ARG A 127 8.26 -4.94 4.00
N ARG A 128 8.58 -3.71 4.43
CA ARG A 128 9.50 -3.49 5.56
C ARG A 128 8.82 -3.00 6.84
N PHE A 129 7.65 -2.39 6.75
CA PHE A 129 6.92 -1.97 7.96
C PHE A 129 6.12 -3.15 8.52
N ASN A 130 6.28 -3.42 9.81
CA ASN A 130 5.63 -4.53 10.50
C ASN A 130 4.23 -4.16 11.01
N GLY A 131 3.99 -2.88 11.30
CA GLY A 131 2.72 -2.38 11.81
C GLY A 131 1.60 -2.29 10.77
N GLU A 132 0.56 -1.55 11.12
CA GLU A 132 -0.62 -1.30 10.29
C GLU A 132 -0.36 -0.21 9.25
N LEU A 133 -0.78 -0.46 8.01
CA LEU A 133 -0.64 0.49 6.93
C LEU A 133 -2.00 1.05 6.53
N LEU A 134 -2.20 2.34 6.83
CA LEU A 134 -3.41 3.08 6.53
C LEU A 134 -3.19 3.93 5.30
N TRP A 135 -3.74 3.49 4.17
CA TRP A 135 -3.71 4.27 2.95
C TRP A 135 -4.76 5.38 3.03
N ARG A 136 -4.28 6.61 3.23
CA ARG A 136 -5.11 7.80 3.37
C ARG A 136 -5.62 8.27 2.01
N THR A 137 -6.94 8.38 1.85
CA THR A 137 -7.57 8.73 0.57
C THR A 137 -8.57 9.89 0.68
N TYR A 138 -8.57 10.77 -0.32
CA TYR A 138 -9.34 12.03 -0.31
C TYR A 138 -10.29 12.17 -1.51
N GLY A 139 -10.50 11.10 -2.26
CA GLY A 139 -11.33 11.09 -3.46
C GLY A 139 -10.55 11.37 -4.75
N LEU A 140 -11.10 10.88 -5.86
CA LEU A 140 -10.53 11.04 -7.19
C LEU A 140 -11.56 11.70 -8.12
N ALA A 141 -11.09 12.48 -9.09
CA ALA A 141 -11.94 13.10 -10.08
C ALA A 141 -12.48 12.08 -11.11
N GLY A 142 -13.70 12.30 -11.58
CA GLY A 142 -14.33 11.53 -12.65
C GLY A 142 -14.69 10.10 -12.24
N LYS A 143 -14.41 9.16 -13.16
CA LYS A 143 -14.69 7.72 -12.98
C LYS A 143 -13.48 6.94 -12.45
N ASN A 144 -12.43 7.63 -12.02
CA ASN A 144 -11.24 6.99 -11.50
C ASN A 144 -11.51 6.35 -10.14
N THR A 145 -10.84 5.23 -9.88
CA THR A 145 -10.89 4.51 -8.60
C THR A 145 -9.46 4.23 -8.15
N TYR A 146 -9.27 4.07 -6.85
CA TYR A 146 -7.97 3.72 -6.27
C TYR A 146 -7.51 2.33 -6.71
N SER A 147 -8.47 1.40 -6.84
CA SER A 147 -8.24 0.06 -7.41
C SER A 147 -7.69 0.16 -8.82
N ASN A 148 -8.30 0.99 -9.68
CA ASN A 148 -7.86 1.15 -11.06
C ASN A 148 -6.45 1.76 -11.13
N ILE A 149 -6.11 2.73 -10.28
CA ILE A 149 -4.76 3.30 -10.24
C ILE A 149 -3.72 2.21 -9.94
N LEU A 150 -3.99 1.35 -8.94
CA LEU A 150 -3.10 0.24 -8.60
C LEU A 150 -3.05 -0.86 -9.67
N GLU A 151 -4.18 -1.16 -10.30
CA GLU A 151 -4.36 -2.34 -11.16
C GLU A 151 -4.02 -2.07 -12.64
N SER A 152 -4.20 -0.83 -13.12
CA SER A 152 -4.05 -0.49 -14.53
C SER A 152 -2.70 0.12 -14.89
N ILE A 153 -1.98 0.69 -13.91
CA ILE A 153 -0.73 1.40 -14.14
C ILE A 153 0.44 0.43 -13.94
N PRO A 154 1.22 0.08 -14.99
CA PRO A 154 2.27 -0.94 -14.91
C PRO A 154 3.31 -0.68 -13.83
N GLN A 155 3.63 0.59 -13.56
CA GLN A 155 4.61 0.99 -12.54
C GLN A 155 4.19 0.56 -11.13
N TYR A 156 2.89 0.48 -10.84
CA TYR A 156 2.38 0.04 -9.54
C TYR A 156 2.24 -1.48 -9.41
N ARG A 157 2.58 -2.29 -10.42
CA ARG A 157 2.41 -3.76 -10.36
C ARG A 157 3.11 -4.39 -9.14
N ARG A 158 4.36 -3.99 -8.87
CA ARG A 158 5.11 -4.50 -7.70
C ARG A 158 4.52 -3.99 -6.38
N ALA A 159 4.16 -2.72 -6.33
CA ALA A 159 3.47 -2.13 -5.18
C ALA A 159 2.13 -2.81 -4.90
N GLN A 160 1.35 -3.12 -5.92
CA GLN A 160 0.08 -3.83 -5.84
C GLN A 160 0.26 -5.25 -5.26
N ALA A 161 1.27 -6.00 -5.73
CA ALA A 161 1.60 -7.30 -5.16
C ALA A 161 1.98 -7.19 -3.68
N ALA A 162 2.79 -6.19 -3.32
CA ALA A 162 3.18 -5.93 -1.93
C ALA A 162 1.99 -5.53 -1.04
N PHE A 163 1.11 -4.65 -1.53
CA PHE A 163 -0.14 -4.26 -0.87
C PHE A 163 -0.99 -5.46 -0.54
N ARG A 164 -1.20 -6.31 -1.53
CA ARG A 164 -2.04 -7.47 -1.40
C ARG A 164 -1.39 -8.56 -0.53
N ARG A 165 -0.07 -8.53 -0.30
CA ARG A 165 0.65 -9.36 0.68
C ARG A 165 0.46 -8.86 2.12
N LEU A 166 0.16 -7.59 2.35
CA LEU A 166 -0.17 -7.08 3.69
C LEU A 166 -1.37 -7.79 4.30
N GLY A 167 -2.30 -8.27 3.45
CA GLY A 167 -3.52 -8.92 3.86
C GLY A 167 -4.30 -8.03 4.83
N SER A 168 -4.51 -8.51 6.05
CA SER A 168 -5.27 -7.80 7.08
C SER A 168 -4.54 -6.63 7.75
N ARG A 169 -3.26 -6.40 7.48
CA ARG A 169 -2.51 -5.20 7.98
C ARG A 169 -2.77 -3.95 7.14
N PHE A 170 -3.38 -4.11 5.97
CA PHE A 170 -3.75 -3.02 5.10
C PHE A 170 -5.13 -2.46 5.47
N TRP A 171 -5.24 -1.14 5.50
CA TRP A 171 -6.48 -0.40 5.71
C TRP A 171 -6.65 0.70 4.67
N PHE A 172 -7.82 0.73 4.05
CA PHE A 172 -8.27 1.84 3.23
C PHE A 172 -8.91 2.91 4.13
N ALA A 173 -8.21 4.03 4.30
CA ALA A 173 -8.55 5.07 5.26
C ALA A 173 -9.19 6.29 4.56
N GLU A 174 -10.49 6.19 4.33
CA GLU A 174 -11.23 7.13 3.48
C GLU A 174 -11.58 8.45 4.17
N GLY A 175 -11.41 9.56 3.45
CA GLY A 175 -11.76 10.92 3.89
C GLY A 175 -13.24 11.25 3.75
N TYR A 176 -13.93 10.54 2.85
CA TYR A 176 -15.37 10.64 2.62
C TYR A 176 -15.97 9.23 2.69
N SER A 177 -17.14 9.08 3.32
CA SER A 177 -17.73 7.78 3.65
C SER A 177 -18.20 6.93 2.47
N ASN A 178 -18.01 7.42 1.24
CA ASN A 178 -18.45 6.78 0.00
C ASN A 178 -17.34 6.51 -1.00
N LEU A 179 -16.07 6.64 -0.60
CA LEU A 179 -14.97 6.35 -1.50
C LEU A 179 -14.89 4.86 -1.80
N HIS A 180 -15.02 4.02 -0.77
CA HIS A 180 -14.93 2.56 -0.92
C HIS A 180 -16.04 1.96 -1.79
N GLU A 181 -17.22 2.59 -1.92
CA GLU A 181 -18.40 2.05 -2.63
C GLU A 181 -18.13 1.62 -4.08
N ILE A 182 -17.12 2.21 -4.74
CA ILE A 182 -16.76 1.94 -6.14
C ILE A 182 -15.44 1.18 -6.28
N GLU A 183 -14.83 0.77 -5.16
CA GLU A 183 -13.56 0.08 -5.14
C GLU A 183 -13.72 -1.44 -5.30
N SER A 184 -12.62 -2.12 -5.58
CA SER A 184 -12.57 -3.58 -5.60
C SER A 184 -12.87 -4.18 -4.22
N SER A 185 -13.39 -5.41 -4.21
CA SER A 185 -13.87 -6.05 -2.97
C SER A 185 -12.81 -6.16 -1.87
N TRP A 186 -11.53 -6.26 -2.23
CA TRP A 186 -10.45 -6.37 -1.25
C TRP A 186 -10.15 -5.04 -0.55
N ILE A 187 -10.35 -3.90 -1.21
CA ILE A 187 -10.30 -2.57 -0.59
C ILE A 187 -11.52 -2.35 0.31
N GLN A 188 -12.72 -2.69 -0.19
CA GLN A 188 -13.97 -2.52 0.55
C GLN A 188 -13.97 -3.25 1.90
N ARG A 189 -13.42 -4.46 1.97
CA ARG A 189 -13.41 -5.29 3.19
C ARG A 189 -12.58 -4.69 4.34
N GLN A 190 -11.57 -3.88 4.04
CA GLN A 190 -10.65 -3.31 5.02
C GLN A 190 -10.72 -1.79 5.04
N THR A 191 -11.95 -1.24 5.11
CA THR A 191 -12.16 0.21 5.15
C THR A 191 -12.36 0.73 6.58
N VAL A 192 -11.77 1.89 6.85
CA VAL A 192 -12.04 2.74 8.02
C VAL A 192 -12.36 4.15 7.56
N TYR A 193 -13.32 4.78 8.23
CA TYR A 193 -13.72 6.15 7.91
C TYR A 193 -13.00 7.13 8.83
N LEU A 194 -12.09 7.90 8.24
CA LEU A 194 -11.36 8.96 8.92
C LEU A 194 -11.75 10.29 8.24
N PRO A 195 -12.82 10.96 8.69
CA PRO A 195 -13.32 12.16 8.03
C PRO A 195 -12.21 13.19 7.82
N LEU A 196 -12.16 13.76 6.61
CA LEU A 196 -11.35 14.92 6.31
C LEU A 196 -12.03 16.19 6.85
N GLY A 197 -11.24 17.17 7.30
CA GLY A 197 -11.78 18.46 7.73
C GLY A 197 -10.83 19.62 7.52
N MET A 198 -11.13 20.75 8.15
CA MET A 198 -10.41 22.01 7.96
C MET A 198 -10.14 22.71 9.29
N ALA A 199 -8.90 23.13 9.49
CA ALA A 199 -8.53 23.98 10.63
C ALA A 199 -9.33 25.30 10.64
N GLY A 200 -9.93 25.61 11.79
CA GLY A 200 -10.79 26.78 11.99
C GLY A 200 -12.24 26.60 11.50
N ALA A 201 -12.65 25.40 11.07
CA ALA A 201 -14.05 25.16 10.71
C ALA A 201 -15.02 25.26 11.90
N SER A 202 -14.56 24.99 13.14
CA SER A 202 -15.39 25.14 14.35
C SER A 202 -15.60 26.62 14.74
N THR A 203 -14.74 27.53 14.27
CA THR A 203 -14.78 28.96 14.55
C THR A 203 -14.74 29.78 13.26
N PRO A 204 -15.75 29.65 12.38
CA PRO A 204 -15.74 30.35 11.10
C PRO A 204 -15.78 31.86 11.32
N SER A 205 -14.96 32.58 10.56
CA SER A 205 -14.84 34.03 10.65
C SER A 205 -15.95 34.71 9.82
N GLN A 206 -17.18 34.52 10.28
CA GLN A 206 -18.36 35.38 10.10
C GLN A 206 -18.21 36.66 9.28
N THR A 207 -17.36 37.47 9.89
CA THR A 207 -17.26 38.91 9.78
C THR A 207 -16.08 39.35 8.94
N GLU A 208 -15.25 38.40 8.47
CA GLU A 208 -14.11 38.72 7.61
C GLU A 208 -14.54 39.15 6.22
N TRP A 209 -15.63 38.59 5.70
CA TRP A 209 -16.17 39.02 4.42
C TRP A 209 -16.82 40.41 4.55
N ILE A 210 -16.26 41.34 3.78
CA ILE A 210 -16.71 42.73 3.65
C ILE A 210 -17.47 42.90 2.33
N GLY A 211 -17.06 42.17 1.28
CA GLY A 211 -17.55 42.35 -0.08
C GLY A 211 -17.05 43.66 -0.71
N GLY A 212 -17.72 44.08 -1.79
CA GLY A 212 -17.49 45.36 -2.46
C GLY A 212 -16.70 45.27 -3.77
N ASP A 213 -15.89 44.23 -3.96
CA ASP A 213 -15.31 43.91 -5.27
C ASP A 213 -16.35 43.12 -6.08
N LYS A 214 -16.95 43.77 -7.08
CA LYS A 214 -18.01 43.23 -7.95
C LYS A 214 -17.51 42.16 -8.94
N ARG A 215 -16.52 41.37 -8.56
CA ARG A 215 -16.04 40.19 -9.29
C ARG A 215 -16.44 38.92 -8.57
N MET A 216 -16.67 37.88 -9.37
CA MET A 216 -16.79 36.51 -8.90
C MET A 216 -15.42 35.84 -8.84
N LEU A 217 -15.12 35.16 -7.72
CA LEU A 217 -13.95 34.31 -7.60
C LEU A 217 -14.22 32.92 -8.18
N PHE A 218 -13.35 32.47 -9.06
CA PHE A 218 -13.28 31.11 -9.57
C PHE A 218 -11.87 30.56 -9.31
N VAL A 219 -11.74 29.28 -8.97
CA VAL A 219 -10.41 28.67 -8.73
C VAL A 219 -10.22 27.54 -9.74
N CYS A 220 -9.17 27.65 -10.55
CA CYS A 220 -8.83 26.68 -11.59
C CYS A 220 -7.32 26.70 -11.83
N PRO A 221 -6.53 25.85 -11.15
CA PRO A 221 -5.09 25.78 -11.37
C PRO A 221 -4.74 25.14 -12.73
N ASP A 222 -3.51 25.33 -13.19
CA ASP A 222 -2.88 24.54 -14.27
C ASP A 222 -3.61 24.45 -15.61
N ILE A 223 -4.33 25.51 -15.96
CA ILE A 223 -5.10 25.59 -17.20
C ILE A 223 -4.21 25.33 -18.43
N GLY A 224 -2.96 25.82 -18.40
CA GLY A 224 -2.04 25.74 -19.53
C GLY A 224 -1.45 24.36 -19.82
N PHE A 225 -1.53 23.40 -18.89
CA PHE A 225 -0.93 22.08 -19.11
C PHE A 225 -1.81 20.88 -18.73
N ASN A 226 -2.84 21.07 -17.89
CA ASN A 226 -3.72 19.99 -17.47
C ASN A 226 -5.01 20.00 -18.32
N PRO A 227 -5.24 18.98 -19.19
CA PRO A 227 -6.40 18.95 -20.08
C PRO A 227 -7.75 19.03 -19.37
N ALA A 228 -7.86 18.44 -18.16
CA ALA A 228 -9.10 18.47 -17.39
C ALA A 228 -9.41 19.89 -16.89
N TYR A 229 -8.38 20.62 -16.40
CA TYR A 229 -8.56 22.01 -15.99
C TYR A 229 -8.79 22.94 -17.19
N ALA A 230 -8.17 22.68 -18.34
CA ALA A 230 -8.42 23.41 -19.57
C ALA A 230 -9.91 23.29 -20.01
N GLU A 231 -10.48 22.09 -19.93
CA GLU A 231 -11.90 21.87 -20.22
C GLU A 231 -12.82 22.60 -19.23
N ILE A 232 -12.56 22.46 -17.92
CA ILE A 232 -13.30 23.15 -16.85
C ILE A 232 -13.29 24.67 -17.08
N TYR A 233 -12.12 25.22 -17.37
CA TYR A 233 -11.94 26.64 -17.65
C TYR A 233 -12.68 27.08 -18.93
N GLY A 234 -12.62 26.29 -20.00
CA GLY A 234 -13.34 26.56 -21.24
C GLY A 234 -14.86 26.61 -21.05
N VAL A 235 -15.41 25.65 -20.31
CA VAL A 235 -16.83 25.63 -19.93
C VAL A 235 -17.17 26.85 -19.08
N PHE A 236 -16.38 27.15 -18.06
CA PHE A 236 -16.60 28.33 -17.21
C PHE A 236 -16.66 29.64 -18.02
N LYS A 237 -15.71 29.86 -18.95
CA LYS A 237 -15.69 31.07 -19.79
C LYS A 237 -16.90 31.18 -20.70
N LYS A 238 -17.33 30.05 -21.28
CA LYS A 238 -18.54 30.00 -22.09
C LYS A 238 -19.78 30.34 -21.25
N GLU A 239 -19.94 29.65 -20.12
CA GLU A 239 -21.14 29.73 -19.28
C GLU A 239 -21.21 31.01 -18.45
N PHE A 240 -20.10 31.69 -18.17
CA PHE A 240 -20.06 32.99 -17.46
C PHE A 240 -19.65 34.16 -18.36
N LYS A 241 -19.76 34.01 -19.69
CA LYS A 241 -19.57 35.12 -20.63
C LYS A 241 -20.41 36.34 -20.21
N GLY A 242 -19.75 37.50 -20.15
CA GLY A 242 -20.34 38.78 -19.76
C GLY A 242 -20.44 39.01 -18.25
N PHE A 243 -19.81 38.18 -17.42
CA PHE A 243 -19.69 38.43 -15.97
C PHE A 243 -18.28 38.93 -15.64
N PRO A 244 -18.14 39.83 -14.65
CA PRO A 244 -16.86 40.17 -14.06
C PRO A 244 -16.37 39.02 -13.15
N TYR A 245 -15.17 38.52 -13.39
CA TYR A 245 -14.59 37.43 -12.60
C TYR A 245 -13.06 37.56 -12.44
N ALA A 246 -12.52 36.81 -11.49
CA ALA A 246 -11.10 36.59 -11.32
C ALA A 246 -10.84 35.10 -11.09
N ILE A 247 -9.72 34.60 -11.60
CA ILE A 247 -9.37 33.18 -11.57
C ILE A 247 -8.14 32.99 -10.70
N GLY A 248 -8.34 32.41 -9.52
CA GLY A 248 -7.27 31.98 -8.63
C GLY A 248 -6.75 30.58 -8.98
N GLY A 249 -5.57 30.26 -8.46
CA GLY A 249 -4.93 28.96 -8.61
C GLY A 249 -3.60 29.08 -9.34
N ALA A 250 -2.59 28.41 -8.80
CA ALA A 250 -1.24 28.40 -9.37
C ALA A 250 -1.27 27.83 -10.81
N GLN A 251 -0.46 28.43 -11.68
CA GLN A 251 -0.29 27.99 -13.06
C GLN A 251 1.18 27.65 -13.27
N SER A 252 1.50 26.40 -13.65
CA SER A 252 2.89 26.05 -13.99
C SER A 252 3.32 26.57 -15.36
N ILE A 253 2.34 26.85 -16.24
CA ILE A 253 2.56 27.48 -17.54
C ILE A 253 1.70 28.72 -17.60
N GLU A 254 2.28 29.84 -18.04
CA GLU A 254 1.56 31.08 -18.21
C GLU A 254 0.40 30.92 -19.21
N VAL A 255 -0.75 31.48 -18.86
CA VAL A 255 -1.95 31.47 -19.70
C VAL A 255 -2.32 32.91 -19.99
N ALA A 256 -2.39 33.27 -21.26
CA ALA A 256 -2.69 34.63 -21.73
C ALA A 256 -4.17 35.02 -21.50
N ASP A 257 -4.59 35.17 -20.24
CA ASP A 257 -5.88 35.72 -19.84
C ASP A 257 -5.69 36.67 -18.63
N PRO A 258 -6.00 37.98 -18.78
CA PRO A 258 -5.77 38.97 -17.72
C PRO A 258 -6.62 38.74 -16.46
N HIS A 259 -7.62 37.86 -16.49
CA HIS A 259 -8.41 37.52 -15.32
C HIS A 259 -7.72 36.47 -14.42
N ILE A 260 -6.64 35.85 -14.88
CA ILE A 260 -5.90 34.84 -14.11
C ILE A 260 -4.95 35.56 -13.15
N LEU A 261 -5.16 35.31 -11.86
CA LEU A 261 -4.37 35.87 -10.77
C LEU A 261 -3.07 35.08 -10.52
N GLY A 262 -3.03 33.80 -10.94
CA GLY A 262 -1.88 32.93 -10.75
C GLY A 262 -1.65 32.51 -9.30
N TYR A 263 -0.38 32.33 -8.92
CA TYR A 263 0.02 32.06 -7.55
C TYR A 263 -0.03 33.34 -6.71
N LEU A 264 -0.74 33.29 -5.58
CA LEU A 264 -0.96 34.44 -4.71
C LEU A 264 -0.34 34.23 -3.33
N PRO A 265 0.30 35.26 -2.75
CA PRO A 265 0.63 35.28 -1.32
C PRO A 265 -0.63 35.09 -0.45
N VAL A 266 -0.46 34.52 0.75
CA VAL A 266 -1.57 34.23 1.68
C VAL A 266 -2.43 35.47 1.95
N GLU A 267 -1.80 36.64 2.15
CA GLU A 267 -2.53 37.88 2.43
C GLU A 267 -3.38 38.34 1.24
N GLU A 268 -2.90 38.15 0.01
CA GLU A 268 -3.66 38.52 -1.18
C GLU A 268 -4.80 37.54 -1.44
N HIS A 269 -4.55 36.24 -1.23
CA HIS A 269 -5.60 35.24 -1.26
C HIS A 269 -6.70 35.53 -0.22
N ARG A 270 -6.31 35.86 1.02
CA ARG A 270 -7.24 36.27 2.08
C ARG A 270 -8.02 37.52 1.68
N ARG A 271 -7.35 38.54 1.14
CA ARG A 271 -8.01 39.76 0.63
C ARG A 271 -9.06 39.44 -0.42
N ASN A 272 -8.76 38.56 -1.38
CA ASN A 272 -9.72 38.14 -2.40
C ASN A 272 -10.94 37.46 -1.78
N MET A 273 -10.74 36.55 -0.82
CA MET A 273 -11.84 35.91 -0.08
C MET A 273 -12.68 36.91 0.74
N GLN A 274 -12.09 38.00 1.23
CA GLN A 274 -12.78 39.01 2.03
C GLN A 274 -13.56 40.03 1.19
N HIS A 275 -13.07 40.39 0.01
CA HIS A 275 -13.61 41.50 -0.76
C HIS A 275 -14.40 41.10 -2.00
N MET A 276 -14.10 39.96 -2.64
CA MET A 276 -14.88 39.51 -3.80
C MET A 276 -16.30 39.14 -3.39
N GLN A 277 -17.24 39.42 -4.28
CA GLN A 277 -18.66 39.38 -3.94
C GLN A 277 -19.21 37.95 -3.76
N VAL A 278 -18.61 36.98 -4.46
CA VAL A 278 -19.10 35.60 -4.51
C VAL A 278 -18.01 34.66 -5.01
N MET A 279 -17.93 33.44 -4.46
CA MET A 279 -17.24 32.33 -5.11
C MET A 279 -18.23 31.47 -5.89
N PHE A 280 -17.82 31.03 -7.08
CA PHE A 280 -18.52 29.99 -7.82
C PHE A 280 -17.74 28.66 -7.83
N TYR A 281 -18.42 27.57 -7.46
CA TYR A 281 -17.87 26.22 -7.47
C TYR A 281 -18.53 25.33 -8.52
N HIS A 282 -17.75 24.89 -9.52
CA HIS A 282 -18.26 24.19 -10.70
C HIS A 282 -18.51 22.69 -10.50
N SER A 283 -17.81 22.06 -9.56
CA SER A 283 -17.69 20.59 -9.54
C SER A 283 -19.01 19.93 -9.19
N ARG A 284 -19.28 18.83 -9.88
CA ARG A 284 -20.42 17.93 -9.63
C ARG A 284 -19.95 16.53 -9.24
N GLU A 285 -18.68 16.40 -8.88
CA GLU A 285 -18.06 15.12 -8.58
C GLU A 285 -18.65 14.55 -7.28
N PRO A 286 -19.16 13.30 -7.28
CA PRO A 286 -19.83 12.71 -6.13
C PRO A 286 -18.86 12.19 -5.06
N ARG A 287 -17.55 12.19 -5.35
CA ARG A 287 -16.50 11.59 -4.53
C ARG A 287 -15.25 12.45 -4.44
N HIS A 288 -15.26 13.66 -4.98
CA HIS A 288 -14.11 14.55 -4.96
C HIS A 288 -14.57 15.99 -4.79
N ILE A 289 -13.83 16.73 -3.98
CA ILE A 289 -14.11 18.13 -3.68
C ILE A 289 -12.83 18.87 -3.32
N HIS A 290 -12.73 20.12 -3.76
CA HIS A 290 -11.62 20.99 -3.44
C HIS A 290 -11.88 21.74 -2.14
N TYR A 291 -10.83 22.24 -1.49
CA TYR A 291 -10.94 22.96 -0.21
C TYR A 291 -11.53 24.38 -0.35
N HIS A 292 -11.27 25.05 -1.46
CA HIS A 292 -11.62 26.45 -1.67
C HIS A 292 -13.11 26.83 -1.47
N PRO A 293 -14.14 26.01 -1.79
CA PRO A 293 -15.52 26.32 -1.38
C PRO A 293 -15.69 26.42 0.15
N PHE A 294 -14.99 25.60 0.92
CA PHE A 294 -15.06 25.66 2.38
C PHE A 294 -14.28 26.86 2.93
N GLU A 295 -13.18 27.25 2.30
CA GLU A 295 -12.44 28.47 2.65
C GLU A 295 -13.31 29.71 2.46
N ALA A 296 -14.03 29.78 1.34
CA ALA A 296 -15.01 30.83 1.06
C ALA A 296 -16.10 30.90 2.15
N VAL A 297 -16.71 29.77 2.49
CA VAL A 297 -17.74 29.70 3.53
C VAL A 297 -17.17 30.09 4.89
N LYS A 298 -15.96 29.64 5.23
CA LYS A 298 -15.27 29.97 6.49
C LYS A 298 -15.00 31.46 6.63
N ALA A 299 -14.62 32.13 5.54
CA ALA A 299 -14.41 33.59 5.50
C ALA A 299 -15.73 34.38 5.48
N GLY A 300 -16.88 33.71 5.34
CA GLY A 300 -18.20 34.34 5.25
C GLY A 300 -18.57 34.83 3.84
N MET A 301 -17.78 34.52 2.82
CA MET A 301 -18.07 34.88 1.43
C MET A 301 -19.25 34.06 0.90
N PRO A 302 -20.23 34.66 0.21
CA PRO A 302 -21.31 33.91 -0.43
C PRO A 302 -20.78 32.86 -1.43
N LEU A 303 -21.28 31.63 -1.32
CA LEU A 303 -20.95 30.53 -2.23
C LEU A 303 -22.15 30.19 -3.14
N VAL A 304 -21.90 30.18 -4.45
CA VAL A 304 -22.79 29.55 -5.44
C VAL A 304 -22.10 28.29 -5.96
N PHE A 305 -22.80 27.16 -6.00
CA PHE A 305 -22.19 25.90 -6.41
C PHE A 305 -23.12 25.01 -7.22
N MET A 306 -22.55 24.15 -8.06
CA MET A 306 -23.32 23.22 -8.89
C MET A 306 -23.84 22.01 -8.08
N ALA A 307 -25.09 21.65 -8.30
CA ALA A 307 -25.75 20.48 -7.73
C ALA A 307 -25.16 19.15 -8.25
N GLY A 308 -25.29 18.09 -7.44
CA GLY A 308 -24.97 16.71 -7.80
C GLY A 308 -23.63 16.19 -7.27
N GLY A 309 -22.79 17.05 -6.70
CA GLY A 309 -21.49 16.67 -6.14
C GLY A 309 -21.46 16.54 -4.62
N MET A 310 -20.24 16.46 -4.07
CA MET A 310 -19.99 16.34 -2.63
C MET A 310 -20.64 17.44 -1.77
N LEU A 311 -20.78 18.68 -2.26
CA LEU A 311 -21.46 19.74 -1.50
C LEU A 311 -22.94 19.44 -1.23
N ASP A 312 -23.63 18.71 -2.14
CA ASP A 312 -25.01 18.26 -1.88
C ASP A 312 -25.05 17.20 -0.77
N ARG A 313 -24.06 16.30 -0.75
CA ARG A 313 -23.93 15.27 0.29
C ARG A 313 -23.62 15.89 1.66
N MET A 314 -22.85 16.98 1.71
CA MET A 314 -22.42 17.61 2.95
C MET A 314 -23.42 18.66 3.48
N GLY A 315 -24.04 19.47 2.61
CA GLY A 315 -24.93 20.57 3.01
C GLY A 315 -26.41 20.37 2.70
N GLY A 316 -26.77 19.27 2.02
CA GLY A 316 -28.14 19.00 1.60
C GLY A 316 -28.58 19.78 0.36
N LEU A 317 -29.83 19.53 -0.06
CA LEU A 317 -30.34 19.97 -1.38
C LEU A 317 -31.03 21.34 -1.36
N ALA A 318 -31.20 21.94 -0.19
CA ALA A 318 -32.03 23.13 0.04
C ALA A 318 -31.25 24.45 0.11
N LEU A 319 -29.92 24.40 0.00
CA LEU A 319 -29.10 25.61 0.13
C LEU A 319 -29.40 26.63 -0.99
N PRO A 320 -29.62 27.92 -0.67
CA PRO A 320 -29.98 28.94 -1.64
C PRO A 320 -28.90 29.14 -2.72
N GLY A 321 -27.61 28.94 -2.38
CA GLY A 321 -26.49 29.01 -3.31
C GLY A 321 -26.35 27.81 -4.26
N ARG A 322 -27.06 26.70 -4.02
CA ARG A 322 -27.00 25.49 -4.84
C ARG A 322 -27.70 25.68 -6.19
N ALA A 323 -27.08 25.38 -7.32
CA ALA A 323 -27.65 25.55 -8.66
C ALA A 323 -27.73 24.24 -9.44
N LYS A 324 -28.90 23.91 -9.99
CA LYS A 324 -29.12 22.69 -10.80
C LYS A 324 -28.64 22.84 -12.24
N SER A 325 -28.57 24.07 -12.75
CA SER A 325 -28.12 24.38 -14.11
C SER A 325 -27.22 25.61 -14.14
N TRP A 326 -26.47 25.79 -15.23
CA TRP A 326 -25.68 26.99 -15.46
C TRP A 326 -26.53 28.26 -15.53
N GLU A 327 -27.74 28.16 -16.09
CA GLU A 327 -28.70 29.27 -16.10
C GLU A 327 -29.09 29.70 -14.68
N GLU A 328 -29.37 28.73 -13.80
CA GLU A 328 -29.67 29.01 -12.40
C GLU A 328 -28.45 29.61 -11.67
N ALA A 329 -27.25 29.06 -11.92
CA ALA A 329 -26.01 29.58 -11.35
C ALA A 329 -25.76 31.04 -11.77
N ARG A 330 -25.91 31.36 -13.06
CA ARG A 330 -25.80 32.73 -13.59
C ARG A 330 -26.80 33.68 -12.92
N LYS A 331 -28.06 33.27 -12.77
CA LYS A 331 -29.10 34.08 -12.10
C LYS A 331 -28.71 34.38 -10.64
N LYS A 332 -28.20 33.39 -9.90
CA LYS A 332 -27.79 33.54 -8.50
C LYS A 332 -26.54 34.40 -8.35
N VAL A 333 -25.52 34.16 -9.17
CA VAL A 333 -24.30 34.99 -9.19
C VAL A 333 -24.66 36.44 -9.51
N ARG A 334 -25.53 36.69 -10.49
CA ARG A 334 -25.95 38.05 -10.85
C ARG A 334 -26.61 38.78 -9.68
N ARG A 335 -27.54 38.14 -8.98
CA ARG A 335 -28.15 38.72 -7.77
C ARG A 335 -27.12 39.12 -6.72
N LEU A 336 -26.10 38.29 -6.51
CA LEU A 336 -25.02 38.59 -5.57
C LEU A 336 -24.16 39.77 -6.05
N LEU A 337 -23.78 39.80 -7.33
CA LEU A 337 -23.03 40.91 -7.96
C LEU A 337 -23.79 42.24 -7.96
N ASP A 338 -25.11 42.19 -8.12
CA ASP A 338 -26.00 43.35 -8.07
C ASP A 338 -26.25 43.85 -6.63
N GLY A 339 -25.79 43.09 -5.62
CA GLY A 339 -25.89 43.48 -4.21
C GLY A 339 -27.27 43.22 -3.58
N ASP A 340 -28.00 42.19 -4.04
CA ASP A 340 -29.26 41.75 -3.42
C ASP A 340 -29.01 41.29 -1.97
N LYS A 341 -29.16 42.23 -1.03
CA LYS A 341 -28.79 42.08 0.38
C LYS A 341 -29.55 40.93 1.05
N ALA A 342 -30.85 40.80 0.76
CA ALA A 342 -31.67 39.71 1.29
C ALA A 342 -31.17 38.34 0.81
N PHE A 343 -30.74 38.23 -0.45
CA PHE A 343 -30.16 37.00 -0.97
C PHE A 343 -28.77 36.71 -0.40
N VAL A 344 -27.91 37.73 -0.31
CA VAL A 344 -26.57 37.63 0.31
C VAL A 344 -26.70 37.09 1.74
N ASP A 345 -27.53 37.72 2.56
CA ASP A 345 -27.71 37.35 3.97
C ASP A 345 -28.28 35.94 4.10
N LYS A 346 -29.25 35.58 3.25
CA LYS A 346 -29.81 34.22 3.21
C LYS A 346 -28.76 33.16 2.86
N VAL A 347 -27.91 33.43 1.85
CA VAL A 347 -26.83 32.51 1.47
C VAL A 347 -25.84 32.36 2.61
N ARG A 348 -25.32 33.47 3.15
CA ARG A 348 -24.31 33.46 4.21
C ARG A 348 -24.80 32.76 5.49
N ALA A 349 -26.04 33.04 5.92
CA ALA A 349 -26.60 32.44 7.12
C ALA A 349 -26.82 30.92 7.01
N THR A 350 -27.05 30.39 5.81
CA THR A 350 -27.41 28.97 5.61
C THR A 350 -26.24 28.10 5.16
N GLN A 351 -25.27 28.64 4.43
CA GLN A 351 -24.16 27.88 3.86
C GLN A 351 -23.20 27.28 4.92
N VAL A 352 -23.26 27.77 6.16
CA VAL A 352 -22.39 27.34 7.28
C VAL A 352 -22.50 25.85 7.58
N VAL A 353 -23.63 25.24 7.24
CA VAL A 353 -23.85 23.79 7.37
C VAL A 353 -22.82 22.97 6.58
N LEU A 354 -22.25 23.54 5.50
CA LEU A 354 -21.20 22.90 4.72
C LEU A 354 -19.91 22.69 5.52
N LEU A 355 -19.72 23.44 6.61
CA LEU A 355 -18.57 23.27 7.49
C LEU A 355 -18.78 22.20 8.56
N GLU A 356 -20.00 21.70 8.81
CA GLU A 356 -20.25 20.72 9.87
C GLU A 356 -19.40 19.46 9.70
N GLY A 357 -19.32 18.92 8.48
CA GLY A 357 -18.46 17.77 8.18
C GLY A 357 -16.96 18.07 8.24
N MET A 358 -16.56 19.35 8.31
CA MET A 358 -15.17 19.80 8.34
C MET A 358 -14.67 20.15 9.75
N LYS A 359 -15.55 20.13 10.76
CA LYS A 359 -15.21 20.44 12.17
C LYS A 359 -14.52 19.25 12.83
N ALA A 360 -13.47 19.54 13.60
CA ALA A 360 -12.71 18.50 14.32
C ALA A 360 -13.61 17.79 15.35
N ASP A 361 -14.45 18.56 16.06
CA ASP A 361 -15.38 18.04 17.08
C ASP A 361 -16.33 16.97 16.52
N ASN A 362 -16.82 17.20 15.28
CA ASN A 362 -17.72 16.27 14.60
C ASN A 362 -16.99 15.05 14.02
N ALA A 363 -15.70 15.17 13.72
CA ALA A 363 -14.88 14.10 13.17
C ALA A 363 -14.29 13.18 14.25
N ARG A 364 -14.06 13.71 15.46
CA ARG A 364 -13.31 13.05 16.55
C ARG A 364 -13.83 11.66 16.90
N ALA A 365 -15.16 11.48 16.98
CA ALA A 365 -15.77 10.20 17.30
C ALA A 365 -15.46 9.14 16.24
N CYS A 366 -15.60 9.48 14.95
CA CYS A 366 -15.27 8.60 13.83
C CYS A 366 -13.79 8.22 13.83
N TRP A 367 -12.89 9.18 14.10
CA TRP A 367 -11.46 8.91 14.22
C TRP A 367 -11.16 7.93 15.36
N ALA A 368 -11.71 8.15 16.55
CA ALA A 368 -11.51 7.29 17.71
C ALA A 368 -12.04 5.86 17.46
N GLU A 369 -13.22 5.72 16.88
CA GLU A 369 -13.81 4.42 16.57
C GLU A 369 -12.99 3.66 15.52
N SER A 370 -12.63 4.34 14.43
CA SER A 370 -11.84 3.77 13.34
C SER A 370 -10.46 3.32 13.80
N LEU A 371 -9.75 4.12 14.61
CA LEU A 371 -8.43 3.74 15.11
C LEU A 371 -8.50 2.57 16.09
N ARG A 372 -9.49 2.56 17.00
CA ARG A 372 -9.72 1.40 17.88
C ARG A 372 -10.00 0.11 17.11
N LYS A 373 -10.72 0.20 15.99
CA LYS A 373 -10.96 -0.97 15.11
C LYS A 373 -9.63 -1.51 14.56
N VAL A 374 -8.72 -0.63 14.14
CA VAL A 374 -7.38 -1.01 13.66
C VAL A 374 -6.55 -1.63 14.79
N GLU A 375 -6.52 -1.02 15.97
CA GLU A 375 -5.80 -1.54 17.15
C GLU A 375 -6.30 -2.90 17.61
N PHE A 376 -7.62 -3.09 17.63
CA PHE A 376 -8.24 -4.36 18.00
C PHE A 376 -7.89 -5.47 17.01
N ALA A 377 -7.94 -5.15 15.71
CA ALA A 377 -7.52 -6.10 14.67
C ALA A 377 -6.04 -6.47 14.80
N SER A 378 -5.16 -5.50 15.09
CA SER A 378 -3.74 -5.73 15.32
C SER A 378 -3.50 -6.61 16.55
N SER A 379 -4.10 -6.25 17.68
CA SER A 379 -3.97 -6.99 18.95
C SER A 379 -4.45 -8.44 18.82
N ASN A 380 -5.54 -8.68 18.09
CA ASN A 380 -6.03 -10.04 17.86
C ASN A 380 -5.07 -10.86 17.01
N ARG A 381 -4.43 -10.27 16.00
CA ARG A 381 -3.40 -10.95 15.21
C ARG A 381 -2.19 -11.28 16.05
N GLU A 382 -1.70 -10.35 16.86
CA GLU A 382 -0.57 -10.61 17.75
C GLU A 382 -0.88 -11.75 18.73
N ARG A 383 -2.08 -11.77 19.31
CA ARG A 383 -2.52 -12.87 20.19
C ARG A 383 -2.59 -14.20 19.46
N GLN A 384 -3.14 -14.23 18.24
CA GLN A 384 -3.17 -15.45 17.42
C GLN A 384 -1.76 -15.94 17.05
N HIS A 385 -0.85 -15.02 16.70
CA HIS A 385 0.54 -15.36 16.42
C HIS A 385 1.31 -15.84 17.65
N ARG A 386 1.12 -15.22 18.82
CA ARG A 386 1.80 -15.62 20.07
C ARG A 386 1.38 -16.99 20.58
N THR A 387 0.14 -17.41 20.30
CA THR A 387 -0.43 -18.66 20.82
C THR A 387 -0.15 -19.88 19.93
N ARG A 388 0.31 -19.68 18.69
CA ARG A 388 0.56 -20.77 17.75
C ARG A 388 2.03 -20.76 17.29
N ALA A 389 2.75 -21.83 17.60
CA ALA A 389 4.07 -22.10 17.01
C ALA A 389 3.96 -22.07 15.47
N PRO A 390 4.77 -21.26 14.75
CA PRO A 390 4.69 -21.22 13.30
C PRO A 390 4.94 -22.61 12.70
N ARG A 391 4.12 -22.98 11.72
CA ARG A 391 4.12 -24.29 11.07
C ARG A 391 4.72 -24.21 9.67
N VAL A 392 5.80 -24.92 9.40
CA VAL A 392 6.50 -24.90 8.11
C VAL A 392 6.31 -26.25 7.41
N ALA A 393 5.85 -26.24 6.16
CA ALA A 393 5.81 -27.44 5.33
C ALA A 393 7.08 -27.52 4.47
N VAL A 394 7.84 -28.61 4.56
CA VAL A 394 8.98 -28.88 3.67
C VAL A 394 8.53 -29.88 2.61
N LEU A 395 8.23 -29.38 1.41
CA LEU A 395 7.65 -30.15 0.32
C LEU A 395 8.71 -30.59 -0.67
N SER A 396 8.73 -31.88 -1.00
CA SER A 396 9.72 -32.43 -1.92
C SER A 396 9.17 -33.57 -2.77
N SER A 397 9.79 -33.82 -3.92
CA SER A 397 9.57 -35.10 -4.62
C SER A 397 10.21 -36.24 -3.83
N HIS A 398 9.70 -37.47 -3.94
CA HIS A 398 10.31 -38.66 -3.32
C HIS A 398 11.84 -38.77 -3.56
N ARG A 399 12.36 -38.30 -4.71
CA ARG A 399 13.79 -38.35 -5.03
C ARG A 399 14.66 -37.42 -4.18
N ASN A 400 14.06 -36.35 -3.64
CA ASN A 400 14.74 -35.35 -2.82
C ASN A 400 14.37 -35.49 -1.33
N MET A 401 13.66 -36.57 -0.97
CA MET A 401 13.23 -36.82 0.41
C MET A 401 14.38 -36.80 1.42
N PRO A 402 15.57 -37.39 1.15
CA PRO A 402 16.70 -37.31 2.10
C PRO A 402 17.14 -35.88 2.40
N GLU A 403 17.10 -35.00 1.39
CA GLU A 403 17.46 -33.59 1.54
C GLU A 403 16.38 -32.82 2.31
N ALA A 404 15.11 -33.04 1.96
CA ALA A 404 13.99 -32.41 2.66
C ALA A 404 13.94 -32.83 4.13
N LEU A 405 14.29 -34.08 4.44
CA LEU A 405 14.42 -34.58 5.80
C LEU A 405 15.59 -33.92 6.55
N ARG A 406 16.75 -33.76 5.89
CA ARG A 406 17.90 -33.01 6.45
C ARG A 406 17.48 -31.58 6.84
N ILE A 407 16.87 -30.85 5.91
CA ILE A 407 16.36 -29.48 6.12
C ILE A 407 15.35 -29.45 7.27
N SER A 408 14.43 -30.42 7.32
CA SER A 408 13.42 -30.47 8.37
C SER A 408 14.04 -30.62 9.76
N ARG A 409 15.02 -31.52 9.92
CA ARG A 409 15.74 -31.73 11.18
C ARG A 409 16.56 -30.52 11.59
N GLU A 410 17.23 -29.90 10.61
CA GLU A 410 18.04 -28.70 10.82
C GLU A 410 17.19 -27.53 11.34
N LEU A 411 16.04 -27.25 10.71
CA LEU A 411 15.10 -26.23 11.16
C LEU A 411 14.58 -26.50 12.56
N ILE A 412 14.17 -27.73 12.88
CA ILE A 412 13.71 -28.10 14.23
C ILE A 412 14.82 -27.86 15.26
N SER A 413 16.04 -28.31 14.97
CA SER A 413 17.17 -28.21 15.90
C SER A 413 17.57 -26.75 16.15
N GLN A 414 17.76 -25.97 15.09
CA GLN A 414 18.17 -24.57 15.19
C GLN A 414 17.09 -23.71 15.84
N SER A 415 15.82 -23.95 15.52
CA SER A 415 14.71 -23.18 16.08
C SER A 415 14.58 -23.35 17.60
N LYS A 416 14.80 -24.57 18.11
CA LYS A 416 14.90 -24.86 19.55
C LYS A 416 16.09 -24.18 20.21
N ALA A 417 17.24 -24.12 19.53
CA ALA A 417 18.45 -23.50 20.07
C ALA A 417 18.29 -21.99 20.32
N ILE A 418 17.36 -21.33 19.61
CA ILE A 418 17.08 -19.89 19.74
C ILE A 418 15.72 -19.59 20.40
N ASP A 419 15.11 -20.59 21.05
CA ASP A 419 13.78 -20.52 21.69
C ASP A 419 12.66 -19.98 20.75
N LYS A 420 12.79 -20.26 19.46
CA LYS A 420 11.74 -20.01 18.46
C LYS A 420 11.10 -21.36 18.15
N ASN A 421 10.05 -21.72 18.87
CA ASN A 421 9.37 -23.01 18.63
C ASN A 421 8.75 -23.06 17.22
N LEU A 422 9.41 -23.71 16.27
CA LEU A 422 8.88 -24.04 14.94
C LEU A 422 8.33 -25.46 14.91
N THR A 423 7.17 -25.63 14.31
CA THR A 423 6.63 -26.95 13.96
C THR A 423 6.93 -27.22 12.49
N VAL A 424 7.64 -28.29 12.18
CA VAL A 424 7.97 -28.66 10.80
C VAL A 424 7.22 -29.91 10.38
N ILE A 425 6.65 -29.89 9.18
CA ILE A 425 5.95 -31.02 8.55
C ILE A 425 6.65 -31.34 7.23
N LEU A 426 7.09 -32.59 7.06
CA LEU A 426 7.68 -33.07 5.82
C LEU A 426 6.56 -33.51 4.86
N GLY A 427 6.45 -32.87 3.70
CA GLY A 427 5.58 -33.30 2.60
C GLY A 427 6.39 -34.04 1.54
N VAL A 428 5.98 -35.27 1.19
CA VAL A 428 6.64 -36.07 0.15
C VAL A 428 5.65 -36.43 -0.96
N GLU A 429 6.00 -36.11 -2.21
CA GLU A 429 5.18 -36.42 -3.41
C GLU A 429 5.00 -37.94 -3.53
N ASP A 430 3.75 -38.41 -3.65
CA ASP A 430 3.44 -39.83 -3.88
C ASP A 430 4.05 -40.30 -5.21
N PRO A 431 4.99 -41.26 -5.20
CA PRO A 431 5.56 -41.78 -6.43
C PRO A 431 4.60 -42.72 -7.20
N THR A 432 3.52 -43.21 -6.58
CA THR A 432 2.65 -44.28 -7.13
C THR A 432 2.03 -43.93 -8.49
N LEU A 433 1.55 -42.70 -8.68
CA LEU A 433 0.95 -42.25 -9.94
C LEU A 433 1.95 -42.22 -11.10
N ARG A 434 3.20 -41.82 -10.84
CA ARG A 434 4.26 -41.78 -11.86
C ARG A 434 4.81 -43.17 -12.18
N LEU A 435 4.91 -44.03 -11.17
CA LEU A 435 5.42 -45.40 -11.31
C LEU A 435 4.42 -46.30 -12.08
N ASN A 436 3.12 -46.13 -11.87
CA ASN A 436 2.07 -46.90 -12.57
C ASN A 436 1.99 -46.62 -14.08
N ARG A 437 2.47 -45.46 -14.56
CA ARG A 437 2.47 -45.12 -16.00
C ARG A 437 3.71 -45.59 -16.76
N LYS A 438 4.82 -45.89 -16.08
CA LYS A 438 6.13 -46.15 -16.73
C LYS A 438 6.76 -47.51 -16.43
N LEU A 439 6.35 -48.20 -15.37
CA LEU A 439 6.98 -49.46 -14.94
C LEU A 439 6.06 -50.67 -15.16
N LYS A 440 6.67 -51.84 -15.41
CA LYS A 440 5.97 -53.13 -15.36
C LYS A 440 5.37 -53.34 -13.96
N LYS A 441 4.16 -53.91 -13.86
CA LYS A 441 3.36 -54.10 -12.62
C LYS A 441 4.16 -54.58 -11.39
N LYS A 442 5.18 -55.43 -11.58
CA LYS A 442 6.05 -55.95 -10.50
C LYS A 442 7.06 -54.91 -9.97
N ALA A 443 7.65 -54.11 -10.85
CA ALA A 443 8.62 -53.08 -10.48
C ALA A 443 7.95 -51.86 -9.81
N ALA A 444 6.74 -51.49 -10.27
CA ALA A 444 5.93 -50.48 -9.59
C ALA A 444 5.61 -50.91 -8.14
N LYS A 445 5.17 -52.16 -7.94
CA LYS A 445 4.86 -52.69 -6.60
C LYS A 445 6.08 -52.69 -5.66
N ALA A 446 7.27 -53.04 -6.18
CA ALA A 446 8.50 -53.02 -5.38
C ALA A 446 8.93 -51.58 -5.02
N ALA A 447 8.81 -50.63 -5.94
CA ALA A 447 9.14 -49.23 -5.69
C ALA A 447 8.19 -48.57 -4.68
N VAL A 448 6.89 -48.91 -4.73
CA VAL A 448 5.92 -48.45 -3.72
C VAL A 448 6.23 -49.03 -2.34
N ALA A 449 6.55 -50.33 -2.26
CA ALA A 449 6.93 -50.95 -0.98
C ALA A 449 8.21 -50.33 -0.38
N ALA A 450 9.21 -50.03 -1.21
CA ALA A 450 10.42 -49.34 -0.78
C ALA A 450 10.13 -47.92 -0.27
N PHE A 451 9.25 -47.18 -0.95
CA PHE A 451 8.83 -45.86 -0.51
C PHE A 451 8.08 -45.90 0.83
N THR A 452 7.15 -46.84 1.01
CA THR A 452 6.46 -47.02 2.29
C THR A 452 7.45 -47.31 3.43
N GLN A 453 8.40 -48.21 3.20
CA GLN A 453 9.43 -48.52 4.18
C GLN A 453 10.32 -47.30 4.50
N GLU A 454 10.65 -46.48 3.50
CA GLU A 454 11.41 -45.24 3.69
C GLU A 454 10.61 -44.22 4.53
N MET A 455 9.31 -44.07 4.25
CA MET A 455 8.41 -43.21 5.04
C MET A 455 8.28 -43.67 6.49
N ASP A 456 8.27 -44.99 6.76
CA ASP A 456 8.24 -45.54 8.12
C ASP A 456 9.49 -45.20 8.95
N THR A 457 10.61 -44.85 8.30
CA THR A 457 11.86 -44.46 8.99
C THR A 457 11.94 -42.96 9.32
N VAL A 458 10.96 -42.17 8.90
CA VAL A 458 10.94 -40.72 9.10
C VAL A 458 10.61 -40.39 10.57
N ASP A 459 11.47 -39.60 11.20
CA ASP A 459 11.39 -39.19 12.61
C ASP A 459 10.76 -37.80 12.82
N VAL A 460 10.25 -37.19 11.76
CA VAL A 460 9.52 -35.91 11.78
C VAL A 460 8.08 -36.12 11.32
N PRO A 461 7.12 -35.26 11.74
CA PRO A 461 5.75 -35.33 11.22
C PRO A 461 5.75 -35.26 9.70
N ALA A 462 5.21 -36.28 9.03
CA ALA A 462 5.25 -36.39 7.59
C ALA A 462 3.86 -36.64 6.96
N ARG A 463 3.66 -36.12 5.76
CA ARG A 463 2.46 -36.32 4.94
C ARG A 463 2.86 -36.67 3.52
N VAL A 464 2.12 -37.59 2.92
CA VAL A 464 2.22 -37.87 1.48
C VAL A 464 1.26 -36.95 0.76
N PHE A 465 1.64 -36.45 -0.42
CA PHE A 465 0.79 -35.54 -1.19
C PHE A 465 0.93 -35.75 -2.69
N GLU A 466 0.00 -35.19 -3.46
CA GLU A 466 0.04 -35.18 -4.92
C GLU A 466 -0.04 -33.76 -5.48
N TRP A 467 0.67 -33.49 -6.58
CA TRP A 467 0.52 -32.21 -7.28
C TRP A 467 -0.74 -32.18 -8.14
N LYS A 468 -1.70 -31.35 -7.76
CA LYS A 468 -2.95 -31.14 -8.51
C LYS A 468 -2.89 -29.87 -9.34
N GLN A 469 -3.33 -29.96 -10.58
CA GLN A 469 -3.43 -28.79 -11.46
C GLN A 469 -4.76 -28.06 -11.23
N VAL A 470 -4.68 -26.74 -11.10
CA VAL A 470 -5.84 -25.86 -10.98
C VAL A 470 -5.81 -24.79 -12.06
N SER A 471 -6.98 -24.48 -12.62
CA SER A 471 -7.13 -23.39 -13.59
C SER A 471 -6.88 -22.03 -12.94
N LYS A 472 -6.50 -21.02 -13.74
CA LYS A 472 -6.38 -19.62 -13.31
C LYS A 472 -7.60 -19.12 -12.53
N ALA A 473 -8.82 -19.37 -13.01
CA ALA A 473 -10.04 -18.93 -12.34
C ALA A 473 -10.23 -19.58 -10.95
N ALA A 474 -9.85 -20.85 -10.80
CA ALA A 474 -9.88 -21.52 -9.49
C ALA A 474 -8.78 -20.97 -8.56
N ALA A 475 -7.59 -20.72 -9.10
CA ALA A 475 -6.48 -20.14 -8.37
C ALA A 475 -6.79 -18.71 -7.87
N GLU A 476 -7.41 -17.86 -8.69
CA GLU A 476 -7.86 -16.52 -8.29
C GLU A 476 -8.86 -16.56 -7.13
N ARG A 477 -9.80 -17.51 -7.16
CA ARG A 477 -10.76 -17.72 -6.05
C ARG A 477 -10.05 -18.19 -4.78
N ALA A 478 -9.14 -19.16 -4.89
CA ALA A 478 -8.38 -19.67 -3.75
C ALA A 478 -7.55 -18.57 -3.08
N LEU A 479 -6.85 -17.75 -3.88
CA LEU A 479 -6.12 -16.58 -3.41
C LEU A 479 -7.04 -15.57 -2.71
N ALA A 480 -8.20 -15.27 -3.28
CA ALA A 480 -9.17 -14.37 -2.68
C ALA A 480 -9.68 -14.87 -1.31
N TYR A 481 -9.96 -16.17 -1.18
CA TYR A 481 -10.37 -16.78 0.10
C TYR A 481 -9.23 -16.83 1.12
N ALA A 482 -7.99 -17.06 0.68
CA ALA A 482 -6.81 -17.01 1.52
C ALA A 482 -6.43 -15.57 1.94
N GLY A 483 -7.11 -14.54 1.42
CA GLY A 483 -6.76 -13.13 1.66
C GLY A 483 -5.44 -12.73 1.01
N VAL A 484 -4.94 -13.52 0.06
CA VAL A 484 -3.69 -13.28 -0.67
C VAL A 484 -4.06 -12.67 -2.00
N GLY A 485 -3.62 -11.44 -2.29
CA GLY A 485 -3.88 -10.87 -3.60
C GLY A 485 -2.64 -10.91 -4.51
N ARG A 486 -2.27 -12.08 -5.01
CA ARG A 486 -1.25 -12.14 -6.07
C ARG A 486 -1.89 -12.07 -7.44
N ALA A 487 -1.26 -11.36 -8.37
CA ALA A 487 -1.67 -11.39 -9.77
C ALA A 487 -1.20 -12.69 -10.41
N LEU A 488 -2.08 -13.39 -11.12
CA LEU A 488 -1.78 -14.67 -11.75
C LEU A 488 -1.59 -14.48 -13.26
N TYR A 489 -0.41 -14.83 -13.76
CA TYR A 489 -0.04 -14.68 -15.17
C TYR A 489 -0.22 -15.98 -15.98
N ASN A 490 -0.08 -17.13 -15.33
CA ASN A 490 -0.22 -18.44 -15.97
C ASN A 490 -1.69 -18.91 -16.03
N SER A 491 -2.00 -19.79 -16.97
CA SER A 491 -3.33 -20.39 -17.13
C SER A 491 -3.60 -21.55 -16.18
N VAL A 492 -2.54 -22.18 -15.66
CA VAL A 492 -2.58 -23.36 -14.80
C VAL A 492 -1.54 -23.22 -13.68
N PHE A 493 -1.89 -23.72 -12.49
CA PHE A 493 -1.01 -23.75 -11.30
C PHE A 493 -1.05 -25.12 -10.64
N LEU A 494 -0.05 -25.42 -9.80
CA LEU A 494 0.02 -26.61 -8.98
C LEU A 494 -0.33 -26.31 -7.51
N VAL A 495 -1.06 -27.20 -6.86
CA VAL A 495 -1.28 -27.21 -5.40
C VAL A 495 -0.92 -28.59 -4.83
N PRO A 496 -0.33 -28.66 -3.62
CA PRO A 496 0.02 -29.93 -3.01
C PRO A 496 -1.20 -30.51 -2.28
N ASP A 497 -1.91 -31.45 -2.89
CA ASP A 497 -3.10 -32.11 -2.30
C ASP A 497 -2.64 -33.23 -1.35
N ASP A 498 -2.73 -33.00 -0.03
CA ASP A 498 -2.43 -33.97 1.02
C ASP A 498 -3.67 -34.72 1.52
N GLU A 499 -4.79 -34.61 0.80
CA GLU A 499 -6.12 -35.12 1.17
C GLU A 499 -6.71 -34.57 2.48
N ILE A 500 -6.03 -33.60 3.12
CA ILE A 500 -6.45 -32.97 4.37
C ILE A 500 -6.88 -31.53 4.08
N ASN A 501 -5.92 -30.68 3.72
CA ASN A 501 -6.19 -29.27 3.48
C ASN A 501 -5.11 -28.56 2.66
N PHE A 502 -4.47 -29.27 1.73
CA PHE A 502 -3.44 -28.73 0.83
C PHE A 502 -2.25 -28.06 1.54
N PHE A 503 -1.88 -28.53 2.74
CA PHE A 503 -0.93 -27.85 3.63
C PHE A 503 -1.28 -26.37 3.97
N GLU A 504 -2.56 -25.99 3.88
CA GLU A 504 -3.01 -24.65 4.31
C GLU A 504 -2.90 -24.45 5.83
N ASP A 505 -2.73 -25.53 6.60
CA ASP A 505 -2.43 -25.50 8.02
C ASP A 505 -0.96 -25.18 8.33
N SER A 506 -0.14 -24.92 7.31
CA SER A 506 1.20 -24.34 7.42
C SER A 506 1.20 -22.83 7.12
N ASP A 507 2.11 -22.11 7.76
CA ASP A 507 2.32 -20.66 7.62
C ASP A 507 3.31 -20.34 6.49
N LEU A 508 4.17 -21.29 6.12
CA LEU A 508 5.16 -21.19 5.04
C LEU A 508 5.41 -22.54 4.38
N TRP A 509 5.70 -22.54 3.08
CA TRP A 509 6.14 -23.72 2.32
C TRP A 509 7.60 -23.59 1.91
N ILE A 510 8.38 -24.66 2.07
CA ILE A 510 9.73 -24.80 1.56
C ILE A 510 9.69 -25.83 0.45
N LEU A 511 10.00 -25.45 -0.79
CA LEU A 511 10.11 -26.40 -1.88
C LEU A 511 11.55 -26.87 -2.06
N VAL A 512 11.77 -28.17 -1.91
CA VAL A 512 13.09 -28.80 -2.01
C VAL A 512 13.20 -29.58 -3.32
N GLY A 513 14.00 -29.05 -4.25
CA GLY A 513 14.27 -29.73 -5.52
C GLY A 513 14.33 -28.83 -6.75
N GLY A 514 14.49 -29.48 -7.92
CA GLY A 514 14.62 -28.82 -9.22
C GLY A 514 13.50 -29.17 -10.21
N ARG A 515 13.06 -28.14 -10.94
CA ARG A 515 12.13 -28.10 -12.09
C ARG A 515 10.70 -28.56 -11.83
N MET A 516 9.80 -27.59 -11.80
CA MET A 516 8.35 -27.81 -11.95
C MET A 516 7.93 -27.53 -13.39
N SER A 517 7.00 -28.32 -13.94
CA SER A 517 6.49 -28.08 -15.31
C SER A 517 5.50 -26.92 -15.39
N VAL A 518 4.95 -26.52 -14.24
CA VAL A 518 3.91 -25.50 -14.06
C VAL A 518 4.18 -24.82 -12.71
N PRO A 519 3.97 -23.51 -12.54
CA PRO A 519 4.17 -22.84 -11.26
C PRO A 519 3.29 -23.41 -10.14
N VAL A 520 3.81 -23.43 -8.91
CA VAL A 520 2.99 -23.68 -7.71
C VAL A 520 2.17 -22.43 -7.41
N LEU A 521 0.91 -22.61 -7.03
CA LEU A 521 0.01 -21.53 -6.62
C LEU A 521 0.55 -20.88 -5.34
N PRO A 522 0.92 -19.59 -5.35
CA PRO A 522 1.50 -18.92 -4.19
C PRO A 522 0.44 -18.50 -3.15
N ILE A 523 -0.29 -19.48 -2.60
CA ILE A 523 -1.30 -19.28 -1.56
C ILE A 523 -0.67 -19.11 -0.16
N LYS A 524 0.60 -19.49 -0.01
CA LYS A 524 1.45 -19.26 1.17
C LYS A 524 2.74 -18.57 0.75
N PRO A 525 3.49 -17.96 1.69
CA PRO A 525 4.91 -17.69 1.50
C PRO A 525 5.65 -18.97 1.09
N ILE A 526 6.51 -18.87 0.08
CA ILE A 526 7.29 -19.97 -0.45
C ILE A 526 8.77 -19.64 -0.48
N VAL A 527 9.55 -20.48 0.18
CA VAL A 527 11.01 -20.53 0.09
C VAL A 527 11.40 -21.67 -0.84
N VAL A 528 12.35 -21.45 -1.74
CA VAL A 528 12.83 -22.49 -2.67
C VAL A 528 14.27 -22.85 -2.34
N VAL A 529 14.57 -24.13 -2.16
CA VAL A 529 15.93 -24.61 -1.90
C VAL A 529 16.48 -25.29 -3.15
N VAL A 530 17.56 -24.71 -3.70
CA VAL A 530 18.20 -25.12 -4.95
C VAL A 530 19.65 -25.53 -4.69
N ARG A 531 19.92 -26.85 -4.76
CA ARG A 531 21.24 -27.40 -4.47
C ARG A 531 22.17 -27.45 -5.67
N ASP A 532 21.72 -27.97 -6.79
CA ASP A 532 22.52 -28.05 -8.01
C ASP A 532 21.65 -27.88 -9.25
N TYR A 533 22.26 -27.33 -10.29
CA TYR A 533 21.69 -27.25 -11.63
C TYR A 533 22.24 -28.42 -12.46
N PRO A 534 21.42 -29.40 -12.88
CA PRO A 534 21.92 -30.52 -13.66
C PRO A 534 22.58 -30.00 -14.95
N LYS A 535 23.85 -30.38 -15.17
CA LYS A 535 24.57 -30.14 -16.43
C LYS A 535 23.92 -30.93 -17.57
N ALA A 536 22.96 -30.36 -18.29
CA ALA A 536 22.62 -30.75 -19.68
C ALA A 536 21.48 -29.92 -20.30
N HIS A 537 21.81 -28.95 -21.15
CA HIS A 537 21.64 -29.03 -22.62
C HIS A 537 21.92 -27.65 -23.23
N ILE A 538 23.17 -27.46 -23.66
CA ILE A 538 23.51 -26.57 -24.78
C ILE A 538 23.05 -27.34 -26.02
N GLY A 539 21.78 -27.21 -26.37
CA GLY A 539 21.21 -27.74 -27.61
C GLY A 539 20.20 -26.71 -28.08
N SER A 540 20.47 -26.08 -29.23
CA SER A 540 19.65 -25.00 -29.77
C SER A 540 18.16 -25.38 -29.82
N PRO A 541 17.25 -24.50 -29.38
CA PRO A 541 15.83 -24.71 -29.56
C PRO A 541 15.47 -24.44 -31.04
N ASN A 542 15.23 -25.51 -31.80
CA ASN A 542 14.51 -25.42 -33.07
C ASN A 542 13.01 -25.25 -32.78
N ASN A 543 12.60 -24.05 -32.32
CA ASN A 543 11.28 -23.45 -32.52
C ASN A 543 11.21 -22.14 -31.73
N ALA A 544 10.84 -21.06 -32.44
CA ALA A 544 10.91 -19.67 -31.97
C ALA A 544 9.80 -19.24 -30.98
N ASP A 545 9.13 -20.17 -30.29
CA ASP A 545 8.00 -19.86 -29.39
C ASP A 545 8.13 -20.44 -27.97
N ILE A 546 9.35 -20.77 -27.52
CA ILE A 546 9.55 -21.31 -26.16
C ILE A 546 10.66 -20.55 -25.43
N TRP A 547 10.27 -19.49 -24.71
CA TRP A 547 11.06 -18.94 -23.61
C TRP A 547 11.06 -19.96 -22.45
N GLN A 548 11.98 -20.94 -22.49
CA GLN A 548 12.16 -21.92 -21.42
C GLN A 548 13.28 -21.46 -20.46
N ALA A 549 12.95 -20.56 -19.54
CA ALA A 549 13.65 -20.47 -18.26
C ALA A 549 13.32 -21.75 -17.45
N ARG A 550 14.34 -22.48 -16.99
CA ARG A 550 14.31 -23.91 -16.68
C ARG A 550 14.55 -24.20 -15.20
N LEU A 551 13.88 -23.45 -14.33
CA LEU A 551 13.51 -23.95 -13.00
C LEU A 551 12.01 -24.05 -12.72
N GLY A 552 11.12 -23.51 -13.56
CA GLY A 552 9.68 -23.50 -13.23
C GLY A 552 9.43 -22.84 -11.87
N ILE A 553 10.17 -21.76 -11.60
CA ILE A 553 10.12 -21.09 -10.31
C ILE A 553 8.72 -20.49 -10.17
N ILE A 554 8.19 -20.72 -8.98
CA ILE A 554 7.01 -20.10 -8.43
C ILE A 554 7.00 -18.62 -8.79
N PRO A 555 5.85 -18.03 -9.15
CA PRO A 555 5.79 -16.59 -9.35
C PRO A 555 6.13 -15.91 -8.02
N GLU A 556 7.27 -15.22 -7.97
CA GLU A 556 7.69 -14.37 -6.85
C GLU A 556 7.88 -15.17 -5.53
N PRO A 557 8.89 -16.07 -5.43
CA PRO A 557 9.22 -16.70 -4.15
C PRO A 557 9.73 -15.64 -3.17
N GLU A 558 9.49 -15.86 -1.88
CA GLU A 558 9.93 -14.99 -0.81
C GLU A 558 11.44 -14.98 -0.65
N ALA A 559 12.04 -16.17 -0.76
CA ALA A 559 13.47 -16.38 -0.71
C ALA A 559 13.84 -17.61 -1.54
N VAL A 560 15.04 -17.57 -2.11
CA VAL A 560 15.64 -18.69 -2.82
C VAL A 560 16.98 -19.01 -2.17
N ILE A 561 17.10 -20.21 -1.62
CA ILE A 561 18.30 -20.68 -0.96
C ILE A 561 19.14 -21.46 -1.97
N ALA A 562 20.27 -20.87 -2.38
CA ALA A 562 21.25 -21.51 -3.24
C ALA A 562 22.32 -22.20 -2.37
N CYS A 563 22.57 -23.50 -2.58
CA CYS A 563 23.57 -24.23 -1.79
C CYS A 563 25.02 -24.05 -2.29
N ASN A 564 25.23 -23.36 -3.41
CA ASN A 564 26.56 -23.01 -3.92
C ASN A 564 26.51 -21.78 -4.84
N GLU A 565 27.66 -21.14 -5.03
CA GLU A 565 27.82 -19.93 -5.83
C GLU A 565 27.38 -20.13 -7.28
N ARG A 566 27.59 -21.33 -7.83
CA ARG A 566 27.20 -21.66 -9.20
C ARG A 566 25.68 -21.65 -9.36
N ALA A 567 24.94 -22.22 -8.41
CA ALA A 567 23.49 -22.20 -8.37
C ALA A 567 22.98 -20.75 -8.23
N MET A 568 23.58 -19.97 -7.32
CA MET A 568 23.23 -18.55 -7.11
C MET A 568 23.42 -17.72 -8.40
N LEU A 569 24.59 -17.81 -9.02
CA LEU A 569 24.88 -17.10 -10.27
C LEU A 569 23.96 -17.53 -11.40
N HIS A 570 23.59 -18.81 -11.47
CA HIS A 570 22.63 -19.29 -12.48
C HIS A 570 21.22 -18.73 -12.23
N LEU A 571 20.77 -18.73 -10.98
CA LEU A 571 19.47 -18.18 -10.57
C LEU A 571 19.35 -16.69 -10.92
N ILE A 572 20.41 -15.92 -10.67
CA ILE A 572 20.44 -14.48 -10.96
C ILE A 572 20.59 -14.24 -12.47
N ASN A 573 21.62 -14.81 -13.09
CA ASN A 573 22.01 -14.43 -14.45
C ASN A 573 21.20 -15.13 -15.54
N MET A 574 20.72 -16.36 -15.30
CA MET A 574 20.01 -17.16 -16.31
C MET A 574 18.50 -17.19 -16.07
N GLU A 575 18.06 -17.28 -14.81
CA GLU A 575 16.63 -17.29 -14.47
C GLU A 575 16.08 -15.89 -14.16
N GLY A 576 16.94 -14.86 -14.11
CA GLY A 576 16.54 -13.47 -13.94
C GLY A 576 15.97 -13.14 -12.56
N LEU A 577 16.33 -13.92 -11.52
CA LEU A 577 15.88 -13.65 -10.16
C LEU A 577 16.54 -12.40 -9.59
N ASP A 578 15.79 -11.67 -8.77
CA ASP A 578 16.29 -10.53 -8.02
C ASP A 578 17.39 -11.00 -7.05
N PRO A 579 18.63 -10.49 -7.14
CA PRO A 579 19.73 -10.86 -6.25
C PRO A 579 19.38 -10.71 -4.76
N THR A 580 18.47 -9.80 -4.41
CA THR A 580 18.05 -9.57 -3.02
C THR A 580 17.17 -10.70 -2.46
N THR A 581 16.64 -11.56 -3.32
CA THR A 581 15.81 -12.72 -2.94
C THR A 581 16.61 -14.02 -2.94
N VAL A 582 17.88 -14.02 -3.36
CA VAL A 582 18.71 -15.22 -3.47
C VAL A 582 19.76 -15.22 -2.35
N HIS A 583 19.70 -16.22 -1.47
CA HIS A 583 20.60 -16.37 -0.32
C HIS A 583 21.52 -17.56 -0.55
N LEU A 584 22.82 -17.35 -0.37
CA LEU A 584 23.84 -18.41 -0.51
C LEU A 584 24.10 -19.07 0.85
N VAL A 585 23.77 -20.36 0.96
CA VAL A 585 24.13 -21.20 2.12
C VAL A 585 25.25 -22.15 1.68
N LYS A 586 26.45 -22.01 2.24
CA LYS A 586 27.59 -22.90 1.98
C LYS A 586 27.66 -23.95 3.08
N ASP A 587 27.69 -25.24 2.70
CA ASP A 587 27.71 -26.37 3.65
C ASP A 587 28.84 -26.27 4.72
N ASP A 588 29.92 -25.50 4.51
CA ASP A 588 31.08 -25.43 5.43
C ASP A 588 31.48 -24.02 5.96
N ILE A 589 30.84 -22.92 5.52
CA ILE A 589 31.36 -21.55 5.78
C ILE A 589 30.30 -20.54 6.24
N SER A 590 29.01 -20.75 5.94
CA SER A 590 27.97 -19.78 6.32
C SER A 590 27.56 -19.87 7.79
N SER A 591 27.07 -18.75 8.34
CA SER A 591 26.42 -18.70 9.66
C SER A 591 25.47 -19.91 9.80
N PRO A 592 25.59 -20.70 10.87
CA PRO A 592 24.86 -21.97 11.00
C PRO A 592 23.34 -21.81 10.95
N ASN A 593 22.79 -20.59 10.99
CA ASN A 593 21.35 -20.34 11.01
C ASN A 593 20.79 -19.70 9.73
N LEU A 594 21.55 -19.53 8.65
CA LEU A 594 21.09 -18.70 7.51
C LEU A 594 19.78 -19.20 6.86
N LEU A 595 19.56 -20.51 6.80
CA LEU A 595 18.29 -21.08 6.32
C LEU A 595 17.14 -20.76 7.28
N LEU A 596 17.36 -20.94 8.59
CA LEU A 596 16.37 -20.60 9.61
C LEU A 596 16.07 -19.11 9.62
N GLU A 597 17.07 -18.24 9.49
CA GLU A 597 16.93 -16.79 9.40
C GLU A 597 16.05 -16.40 8.21
N ALA A 598 16.33 -16.95 7.02
CA ALA A 598 15.50 -16.70 5.84
C ALA A 598 14.05 -17.18 6.04
N VAL A 599 13.86 -18.36 6.65
CA VAL A 599 12.51 -18.87 6.96
C VAL A 599 11.78 -17.98 7.97
N LEU A 600 12.47 -17.52 9.03
CA LEU A 600 11.90 -16.64 10.04
C LEU A 600 11.62 -15.23 9.53
N GLU A 601 12.38 -14.74 8.54
CA GLU A 601 12.11 -13.48 7.84
C GLU A 601 10.86 -13.58 6.96
N CYS A 602 10.63 -14.76 6.38
CA CYS A 602 9.46 -15.03 5.54
C CYS A 602 8.16 -15.25 6.34
N LEU A 603 8.26 -15.71 7.59
CA LEU A 603 7.17 -15.91 8.57
C LEU A 603 6.81 -14.60 9.31
#